data_AF-A0A960DYK3-F1
#
_entry.id   AF-A0A960DYK3-F1
#
_cell.length_a   1.000
_cell.length_b   1.000
_cell.length_c   1.000
_cell.angle_alpha   90.00
_cell.angle_beta   90.00
_cell.angle_gamma   90.00
#
_symmetry.space_group_name_H-M   'P 1'
#
loop_
_entity.id
_entity.type
_entity.pdbx_description
1 polymer ?
#
loop_
_entity_poly.entity_id
_entity_poly.type
_entity_poly.pdbx_seq_one_letter_code
_entity_poly.pdbx_strand_id
1 'polypeptide(L)'
;MADSFLDLVNGVLTLKPTVASSAGAGDAGKIPRLGDDGLLDPSMMPVIPGSVPIASDVASNNSYLLFDGVFSSSYDVYEIHFIDLAPVADSAALLWRWRDAGADVTGTTHYTGFRYRAPVLSAAGDLFANSTAGHHCPYIDLGNASGECCKLRIIAFPRSTARKEIFFEGSYVNYLGNLIQVNGASTLANTTAMTGCKILFIGTNIASGKVVIYGAKLP
;
A
#
# COMPACT_ATOMS: atom_id res chain seq x y z
N MET A 1 -10.53 45.27 -2.49
CA MET A 1 -10.06 45.69 -3.83
C MET A 1 -11.22 45.54 -4.80
N ALA A 2 -11.31 46.34 -5.86
CA ALA A 2 -12.47 46.35 -6.74
C ALA A 2 -12.45 45.16 -7.72
N ASP A 3 -13.55 44.41 -7.80
CA ASP A 3 -13.69 43.15 -8.56
C ASP A 3 -13.88 43.33 -10.07
N SER A 4 -13.92 44.58 -10.54
CA SER A 4 -14.14 44.91 -11.96
C SER A 4 -13.71 46.34 -12.25
N PHE A 5 -13.53 46.65 -13.54
CA PHE A 5 -13.28 47.99 -14.02
C PHE A 5 -14.08 48.28 -15.29
N LEU A 6 -14.35 49.56 -15.56
CA LEU A 6 -15.03 50.00 -16.78
C LEU A 6 -14.00 50.11 -17.91
N ASP A 7 -14.27 49.44 -19.02
CA ASP A 7 -13.46 49.46 -20.24
C ASP A 7 -14.33 49.95 -21.41
N LEU A 8 -13.77 50.75 -22.32
CA LEU A 8 -14.53 51.28 -23.46
C LEU A 8 -14.42 50.32 -24.64
N VAL A 9 -15.44 49.49 -24.85
CA VAL A 9 -15.49 48.51 -25.94
C VAL A 9 -16.43 49.03 -27.03
N ASN A 10 -15.88 49.30 -28.22
CA ASN A 10 -16.62 49.86 -29.37
C ASN A 10 -17.42 51.13 -29.02
N GLY A 11 -16.85 52.02 -28.20
CA GLY A 11 -17.48 53.29 -27.82
C GLY A 11 -18.50 53.19 -26.68
N VAL A 12 -18.67 52.02 -26.05
CA VAL A 12 -19.56 51.84 -24.89
C VAL A 12 -18.75 51.41 -23.67
N LEU A 13 -18.94 52.11 -22.53
CA LEU A 13 -18.31 51.74 -21.28
C LEU A 13 -18.94 50.45 -20.75
N THR A 14 -18.14 49.39 -20.71
CA THR A 14 -18.52 48.03 -20.39
C THR A 14 -17.75 47.58 -19.17
N LEU A 15 -18.44 47.04 -18.17
CA LEU A 15 -17.80 46.49 -16.98
C LEU A 15 -17.11 45.18 -17.36
N LYS A 16 -15.78 45.12 -17.28
CA LYS A 16 -15.01 43.89 -17.52
C LYS A 16 -14.52 43.28 -16.21
N PRO A 17 -14.59 41.94 -16.08
CA PRO A 17 -13.91 41.23 -15.01
C PRO A 17 -12.39 41.28 -15.26
N THR A 18 -11.60 41.26 -14.19
CA THR A 18 -10.14 41.18 -14.28
C THR A 18 -9.72 39.80 -14.79
N VAL A 19 -8.77 39.77 -15.74
CA VAL A 19 -8.15 38.51 -16.19
C VAL A 19 -6.92 38.26 -15.33
N ALA A 20 -6.99 37.23 -14.49
CA ALA A 20 -5.88 36.84 -13.62
C ALA A 20 -4.84 36.04 -14.42
N SER A 21 -3.70 36.66 -14.74
CA SER A 21 -2.52 35.92 -15.18
C SER A 21 -1.25 36.52 -14.56
N SER A 22 -0.63 35.72 -13.69
CA SER A 22 0.59 35.96 -12.90
C SER A 22 0.46 36.88 -11.69
N ALA A 23 0.84 36.32 -10.56
CA ALA A 23 0.80 36.89 -9.23
C ALA A 23 2.03 37.78 -9.00
N GLY A 24 2.07 38.95 -9.65
CA GLY A 24 3.19 39.90 -9.56
C GLY A 24 3.59 40.26 -8.11
N ALA A 25 4.50 41.21 -7.93
CA ALA A 25 5.11 41.54 -6.62
C ALA A 25 4.13 41.76 -5.44
N GLY A 26 2.84 42.02 -5.69
CA GLY A 26 1.78 42.10 -4.67
C GLY A 26 1.31 40.77 -4.07
N ASP A 27 1.74 39.63 -4.62
CA ASP A 27 1.48 38.29 -4.10
C ASP A 27 2.73 37.63 -3.48
N ALA A 28 3.88 38.30 -3.56
CA ALA A 28 5.09 37.88 -2.87
C ALA A 28 4.83 37.89 -1.35
N GLY A 29 5.01 36.73 -0.71
CA GLY A 29 4.80 36.56 0.74
C GLY A 29 3.38 36.19 1.16
N LYS A 30 2.44 36.01 0.22
CA LYS A 30 1.13 35.44 0.56
C LYS A 30 1.27 33.95 0.84
N ILE A 31 0.79 33.53 2.01
CA ILE A 31 0.68 32.11 2.38
C ILE A 31 -0.56 31.56 1.65
N PRO A 32 -0.50 30.38 1.03
CA PRO A 32 -1.66 29.83 0.35
C PRO A 32 -2.82 29.66 1.35
N ARG A 33 -4.03 30.01 0.91
CA ARG A 33 -5.23 29.94 1.74
C ARG A 33 -5.53 28.48 2.10
N LEU A 34 -5.70 28.22 3.40
CA LEU A 34 -6.13 26.92 3.91
C LEU A 34 -7.62 26.69 3.60
N GLY A 35 -8.00 25.44 3.42
CA GLY A 35 -9.39 25.01 3.36
C GLY A 35 -10.10 25.19 4.70
N ASP A 36 -11.41 24.89 4.72
CA ASP A 36 -12.23 24.97 5.93
C ASP A 36 -11.78 23.96 7.01
N ASP A 37 -10.98 22.98 6.63
CA ASP A 37 -10.30 21.99 7.48
C ASP A 37 -8.93 22.47 8.00
N GLY A 38 -8.49 23.68 7.62
CA GLY A 38 -7.20 24.22 8.00
C GLY A 38 -6.01 23.59 7.27
N LEU A 39 -6.23 22.90 6.15
CA LEU A 39 -5.16 22.28 5.35
C LEU A 39 -4.99 22.98 4.00
N LEU A 40 -3.79 22.86 3.41
CA LEU A 40 -3.57 23.26 2.02
C LEU A 40 -4.30 22.30 1.08
N ASP A 41 -4.85 22.82 -0.02
CA ASP A 41 -5.40 21.97 -1.09
C ASP A 41 -4.34 20.94 -1.54
N PRO A 42 -4.58 19.63 -1.38
CA PRO A 42 -3.62 18.60 -1.73
C PRO A 42 -3.22 18.60 -3.21
N SER A 43 -4.05 19.14 -4.10
CA SER A 43 -3.74 19.28 -5.53
C SER A 43 -2.72 20.39 -5.83
N MET A 44 -2.55 21.33 -4.88
CA MET A 44 -1.65 22.48 -5.00
C MET A 44 -0.34 22.27 -4.23
N MET A 45 -0.25 21.22 -3.41
CA MET A 45 1.02 20.79 -2.85
C MET A 45 1.85 20.14 -3.96
N PRO A 46 3.15 20.46 -4.09
CA PRO A 46 4.00 19.74 -5.02
C PRO A 46 3.92 18.25 -4.67
N VAL A 47 3.30 17.49 -5.56
CA VAL A 47 3.37 16.03 -5.49
C VAL A 47 4.82 15.70 -5.74
N ILE A 48 5.56 15.41 -4.68
CA ILE A 48 6.84 14.73 -4.82
C ILE A 48 6.52 13.47 -5.64
N PRO A 49 7.14 13.24 -6.80
CA PRO A 49 6.99 11.99 -7.52
C PRO A 49 7.20 10.84 -6.53
N GLY A 50 6.14 10.12 -6.20
CA GLY A 50 6.09 9.30 -5.00
C GLY A 50 4.77 8.53 -4.88
N SER A 51 4.72 7.60 -3.93
CA SER A 51 3.57 6.74 -3.70
C SER A 51 2.46 7.49 -2.94
N VAL A 52 1.21 7.36 -3.38
CA VAL A 52 0.02 8.02 -2.81
C VAL A 52 -0.83 6.99 -2.07
N PRO A 53 -1.32 7.23 -0.83
CA PRO A 53 -2.19 6.30 -0.15
C PRO A 53 -3.52 6.17 -0.90
N ILE A 54 -3.95 4.93 -1.18
CA ILE A 54 -5.16 4.64 -1.96
C ILE A 54 -6.16 3.76 -1.22
N ALA A 55 -5.71 2.97 -0.23
CA ALA A 55 -6.58 2.16 0.60
C ALA A 55 -5.94 1.89 1.97
N SER A 56 -6.76 1.68 2.99
CA SER A 56 -6.30 1.16 4.27
C SER A 56 -7.41 0.43 5.00
N ASP A 57 -7.05 -0.53 5.83
CA ASP A 57 -7.98 -1.23 6.71
C ASP A 57 -7.32 -1.53 8.06
N VAL A 58 -8.13 -1.68 9.11
CA VAL A 58 -7.70 -1.97 10.48
C VAL A 58 -8.36 -3.28 10.92
N ALA A 59 -7.54 -4.24 11.31
CA ALA A 59 -8.03 -5.52 11.80
C ALA A 59 -8.51 -5.43 13.24
N SER A 60 -9.62 -6.10 13.52
CA SER A 60 -10.18 -6.38 14.84
C SER A 60 -10.87 -7.74 14.81
N ASN A 61 -10.09 -8.81 14.97
CA ASN A 61 -10.53 -10.20 14.88
C ASN A 61 -11.15 -10.60 13.52
N ASN A 62 -10.59 -10.10 12.41
CA ASN A 62 -11.07 -10.42 11.06
C ASN A 62 -10.50 -11.75 10.57
N SER A 63 -11.28 -12.56 9.86
CA SER A 63 -10.75 -13.75 9.18
C SER A 63 -9.77 -13.41 8.04
N TYR A 64 -9.91 -12.22 7.45
CA TYR A 64 -9.03 -11.66 6.43
C TYR A 64 -9.27 -10.15 6.29
N LEU A 65 -8.32 -9.43 5.70
CA LEU A 65 -8.52 -8.09 5.15
C LEU A 65 -8.59 -8.19 3.63
N LEU A 66 -9.51 -7.45 3.01
CA LEU A 66 -9.82 -7.55 1.59
C LEU A 66 -9.71 -6.19 0.91
N PHE A 67 -8.93 -6.13 -0.17
CA PHE A 67 -8.65 -4.91 -0.93
C PHE A 67 -8.98 -5.13 -2.41
N ASP A 68 -10.26 -5.34 -2.72
CA ASP A 68 -10.73 -5.53 -4.10
C ASP A 68 -10.86 -4.17 -4.83
N GLY A 69 -10.51 -4.15 -6.12
CA GLY A 69 -10.58 -2.96 -6.97
C GLY A 69 -9.48 -1.91 -6.73
N VAL A 70 -8.58 -2.15 -5.77
CA VAL A 70 -7.50 -1.22 -5.41
C VAL A 70 -6.41 -1.18 -6.48
N PHE A 71 -6.16 -2.29 -7.18
CA PHE A 71 -5.18 -2.34 -8.26
C PHE A 71 -5.85 -1.95 -9.58
N SER A 72 -5.43 -0.80 -10.12
CA SER A 72 -5.95 -0.20 -11.35
C SER A 72 -4.83 0.18 -12.32
N SER A 73 -5.19 0.68 -13.50
CA SER A 73 -4.24 1.23 -14.49
C SER A 73 -3.73 2.63 -14.14
N SER A 74 -4.19 3.22 -13.04
CA SER A 74 -3.74 4.55 -12.60
C SER A 74 -2.31 4.53 -12.04
N TYR A 75 -1.85 3.36 -11.58
CA TYR A 75 -0.53 3.14 -11.00
C TYR A 75 0.12 1.88 -11.57
N ASP A 76 1.44 1.90 -11.66
CA ASP A 76 2.24 0.80 -12.20
C ASP A 76 2.73 -0.14 -11.08
N VAL A 77 3.03 0.44 -9.91
CA VAL A 77 3.59 -0.24 -8.75
C VAL A 77 2.77 0.11 -7.51
N TYR A 78 2.61 -0.87 -6.62
CA TYR A 78 1.89 -0.70 -5.37
C TYR A 78 2.78 -1.05 -4.20
N GLU A 79 2.74 -0.23 -3.16
CA GLU A 79 3.47 -0.45 -1.93
C GLU A 79 2.49 -0.71 -0.79
N ILE A 80 2.64 -1.81 -0.07
CA ILE A 80 1.72 -2.25 0.97
C ILE A 80 2.47 -2.36 2.29
N HIS A 81 1.99 -1.65 3.30
CA HIS A 81 2.58 -1.58 4.63
C HIS A 81 1.68 -2.29 5.63
N PHE A 82 2.28 -3.18 6.41
CA PHE A 82 1.66 -3.92 7.49
C PHE A 82 2.23 -3.36 8.78
N ILE A 83 1.36 -2.87 9.65
CA ILE A 83 1.72 -2.19 10.89
C ILE A 83 1.10 -2.99 12.04
N ASP A 84 1.97 -3.63 12.83
CA ASP A 84 1.60 -4.39 14.03
C ASP A 84 0.49 -5.42 13.80
N LEU A 85 0.57 -6.15 12.69
CA LEU A 85 -0.39 -7.20 12.37
C LEU A 85 -0.12 -8.43 13.24
N ALA A 86 -1.12 -8.90 13.97
CA ALA A 86 -0.99 -10.02 14.92
C ALA A 86 -2.09 -11.07 14.72
N PRO A 87 -1.80 -12.37 14.85
CA PRO A 87 -2.78 -13.45 14.78
C PRO A 87 -3.55 -13.61 16.11
N VAL A 88 -4.68 -14.30 16.07
CA VAL A 88 -5.41 -14.70 17.30
C VAL A 88 -4.77 -15.92 17.97
N ALA A 89 -4.03 -16.74 17.24
CA ALA A 89 -3.40 -17.97 17.74
C ALA A 89 -1.91 -18.02 17.41
N ASP A 90 -1.15 -18.71 18.26
CA ASP A 90 0.26 -19.01 18.01
C ASP A 90 0.47 -19.87 16.77
N SER A 91 1.73 -19.91 16.35
CA SER A 91 2.20 -20.66 15.19
C SER A 91 1.51 -20.30 13.87
N ALA A 92 1.03 -19.05 13.76
CA ALA A 92 0.30 -18.60 12.59
C ALA A 92 1.25 -18.26 11.43
N ALA A 93 0.73 -18.40 10.20
CA ALA A 93 1.45 -18.01 9.00
C ALA A 93 0.68 -16.98 8.16
N LEU A 94 1.34 -15.87 7.80
CA LEU A 94 0.73 -14.82 7.00
C LEU A 94 0.68 -15.23 5.53
N LEU A 95 -0.49 -15.11 4.92
CA LEU A 95 -0.71 -15.39 3.51
C LEU A 95 -1.15 -14.12 2.80
N TRP A 96 -0.51 -13.86 1.67
CA TRP A 96 -0.97 -12.92 0.66
C TRP A 96 -1.66 -13.70 -0.44
N ARG A 97 -2.84 -13.26 -0.87
CA ARG A 97 -3.51 -13.83 -2.03
C ARG A 97 -3.86 -12.73 -3.03
N TRP A 98 -3.51 -12.96 -4.28
CA TRP A 98 -3.95 -12.08 -5.35
C TRP A 98 -5.45 -12.21 -5.59
N ARG A 99 -6.06 -11.10 -6.00
CA ARG A 99 -7.46 -11.03 -6.36
C ARG A 99 -7.60 -10.56 -7.79
N ASP A 100 -8.49 -11.22 -8.53
CA ASP A 100 -8.86 -10.86 -9.89
C ASP A 100 -10.39 -10.83 -10.00
N ALA A 101 -10.93 -9.70 -10.46
CA ALA A 101 -12.36 -9.45 -10.58
C ALA A 101 -13.18 -9.79 -9.31
N GLY A 102 -12.60 -9.55 -8.12
CA GLY A 102 -13.26 -9.86 -6.84
C GLY A 102 -13.31 -11.37 -6.52
N ALA A 103 -12.44 -12.17 -7.13
CA ALA A 103 -12.26 -13.58 -6.83
C ALA A 103 -10.81 -13.89 -6.40
N ASP A 104 -10.65 -14.96 -5.63
CA ASP A 104 -9.35 -15.43 -5.18
C ASP A 104 -8.66 -16.10 -6.36
N VAL A 105 -7.42 -15.71 -6.65
CA VAL A 105 -6.64 -16.47 -7.62
C VAL A 105 -6.19 -17.77 -6.95
N THR A 106 -6.76 -18.88 -7.39
CA THR A 106 -6.48 -20.24 -6.91
C THR A 106 -6.13 -21.17 -8.05
N GLY A 107 -5.41 -22.26 -7.77
CA GLY A 107 -5.10 -23.29 -8.78
C GLY A 107 -3.92 -22.96 -9.70
N THR A 108 -3.46 -21.71 -9.69
CA THR A 108 -2.19 -21.31 -10.30
C THR A 108 -1.05 -21.44 -9.29
N THR A 109 0.13 -21.87 -9.75
CA THR A 109 1.29 -21.99 -8.88
C THR A 109 1.87 -20.61 -8.52
N HIS A 110 1.96 -20.38 -7.21
CA HIS A 110 2.72 -19.31 -6.58
C HIS A 110 4.10 -19.86 -6.21
N TYR A 111 5.17 -19.19 -6.60
CA TYR A 111 6.55 -19.55 -6.26
C TYR A 111 7.10 -18.50 -5.31
N THR A 112 7.51 -18.89 -4.11
CA THR A 112 8.04 -18.00 -3.07
C THR A 112 9.45 -18.41 -2.72
N GLY A 113 10.36 -17.44 -2.63
CA GLY A 113 11.69 -17.62 -2.06
C GLY A 113 12.01 -16.48 -1.10
N PHE A 114 12.52 -16.81 0.08
CA PHE A 114 12.92 -15.80 1.07
C PHE A 114 14.08 -16.27 1.93
N ARG A 115 14.76 -15.28 2.50
CA ARG A 115 15.76 -15.45 3.54
C ARG A 115 15.21 -14.93 4.85
N TYR A 116 15.57 -15.59 5.94
CA TYR A 116 15.29 -15.10 7.29
C TYR A 116 16.55 -15.07 8.15
N ARG A 117 16.55 -14.21 9.16
CA ARG A 117 17.63 -14.09 10.15
C ARG A 117 17.06 -13.86 11.55
N ALA A 118 17.48 -14.68 12.51
CA ALA A 118 17.21 -14.50 13.94
C ALA A 118 18.50 -13.98 14.62
N PRO A 119 18.57 -12.70 15.05
CA PRO A 119 19.78 -12.12 15.59
C PRO A 119 20.24 -12.78 16.90
N VAL A 120 19.31 -13.30 17.71
CA VAL A 120 19.62 -13.88 19.03
C VAL A 120 20.06 -15.35 18.94
N LEU A 121 19.56 -16.10 17.97
CA LEU A 121 19.78 -17.56 17.88
C LEU A 121 20.91 -17.96 16.92
N SER A 122 21.58 -17.00 16.26
CA SER A 122 22.48 -17.26 15.12
C SER A 122 21.85 -18.15 14.03
N ALA A 123 20.52 -18.20 13.96
CA ALA A 123 19.80 -18.98 12.98
C ALA A 123 19.52 -18.09 11.76
N ALA A 124 19.98 -18.53 10.60
CA ALA A 124 19.65 -17.94 9.32
C ALA A 124 19.38 -19.07 8.33
N GLY A 125 18.48 -18.84 7.39
CA GLY A 125 18.14 -19.84 6.41
C GLY A 125 17.49 -19.24 5.17
N ASP A 126 17.59 -19.99 4.09
CA ASP A 126 16.86 -19.76 2.86
C ASP A 126 15.72 -20.77 2.79
N LEU A 127 14.52 -20.30 2.46
CA LEU A 127 13.33 -21.11 2.32
C LEU A 127 12.68 -20.86 0.96
N PHE A 128 12.21 -21.95 0.37
CA PHE A 128 11.53 -21.95 -0.91
C PHE A 128 10.24 -22.73 -0.74
N ALA A 129 9.15 -22.18 -1.26
CA ALA A 129 7.84 -22.80 -1.20
C ALA A 129 7.11 -22.61 -2.51
N ASN A 130 6.30 -23.58 -2.88
CA ASN A 130 5.28 -23.45 -3.90
C ASN A 130 3.91 -23.72 -3.29
N SER A 131 2.90 -22.97 -3.72
CA SER A 131 1.54 -23.11 -3.22
C SER A 131 0.54 -22.77 -4.32
N THR A 132 -0.63 -23.39 -4.28
CA THR A 132 -1.79 -23.05 -5.12
C THR A 132 -2.86 -22.29 -4.35
N ALA A 133 -2.65 -22.10 -3.05
CA ALA A 133 -3.56 -21.43 -2.13
C ALA A 133 -3.17 -19.98 -1.85
N GLY A 134 -2.03 -19.51 -2.35
CA GLY A 134 -1.57 -18.12 -2.22
C GLY A 134 -0.06 -18.00 -2.08
N HIS A 135 0.39 -16.76 -1.96
CA HIS A 135 1.78 -16.42 -1.66
C HIS A 135 2.01 -16.54 -0.15
N HIS A 136 2.90 -17.44 0.24
CA HIS A 136 3.40 -17.45 1.60
C HIS A 136 4.20 -16.16 1.78
N CYS A 137 3.69 -15.23 2.60
CA CYS A 137 4.55 -14.20 3.16
C CYS A 137 5.35 -14.88 4.27
N PRO A 138 6.61 -14.48 4.49
CA PRO A 138 7.64 -15.25 5.18
C PRO A 138 7.46 -15.23 6.70
N TYR A 139 6.32 -15.68 7.18
CA TYR A 139 6.00 -15.73 8.59
C TYR A 139 5.53 -17.15 8.83
N ILE A 140 6.45 -17.98 9.29
CA ILE A 140 6.12 -19.28 9.84
C ILE A 140 6.30 -19.07 11.34
N ASP A 141 5.30 -19.49 12.09
CA ASP A 141 5.35 -19.47 13.54
C ASP A 141 5.21 -18.09 14.22
N LEU A 142 4.38 -17.18 13.70
CA LEU A 142 4.08 -15.92 14.41
C LEU A 142 3.42 -16.22 15.76
N GLY A 143 3.85 -15.49 16.80
CA GLY A 143 3.24 -15.57 18.12
C GLY A 143 2.00 -14.68 18.25
N ASN A 144 1.18 -14.92 19.27
CA ASN A 144 -0.01 -14.12 19.57
C ASN A 144 0.05 -13.38 20.92
N ALA A 145 1.16 -13.46 21.66
CA ALA A 145 1.31 -12.76 22.93
C ALA A 145 1.47 -11.24 22.71
N SER A 146 1.38 -10.48 23.81
CA SER A 146 1.55 -9.02 23.75
C SER A 146 2.91 -8.63 23.17
N GLY A 147 2.89 -7.89 22.06
CA GLY A 147 4.10 -7.46 21.34
C GLY A 147 4.53 -8.42 20.23
N GLU A 148 3.91 -9.60 20.13
CA GLU A 148 4.15 -10.54 19.05
C GLU A 148 3.32 -10.18 17.82
N CYS A 149 3.95 -9.47 16.90
CA CYS A 149 3.32 -8.96 15.68
C CYS A 149 4.32 -8.94 14.53
N CYS A 150 3.83 -8.76 13.31
CA CYS A 150 4.66 -8.52 12.14
C CYS A 150 4.57 -7.08 11.64
N LYS A 151 5.70 -6.59 11.13
CA LYS A 151 5.81 -5.35 10.37
C LYS A 151 6.41 -5.72 9.01
N LEU A 152 5.71 -5.42 7.93
CA LEU A 152 6.08 -5.83 6.59
C LEU A 152 5.86 -4.70 5.59
N ARG A 153 6.77 -4.60 4.64
CA ARG A 153 6.64 -3.79 3.43
C ARG A 153 6.61 -4.72 2.23
N ILE A 154 5.62 -4.56 1.37
CA ILE A 154 5.49 -5.30 0.11
C ILE A 154 5.51 -4.31 -1.06
N ILE A 155 6.29 -4.62 -2.10
CA ILE A 155 6.21 -3.97 -3.40
C ILE A 155 5.55 -4.94 -4.37
N ALA A 156 4.43 -4.56 -4.96
CA ALA A 156 3.59 -5.40 -5.80
C ALA A 156 3.51 -4.87 -7.24
N PHE A 157 3.64 -5.79 -8.20
CA PHE A 157 3.56 -5.55 -9.64
C PHE A 157 2.35 -6.29 -10.25
N PRO A 158 1.11 -5.83 -9.99
CA PRO A 158 -0.12 -6.54 -10.38
C PRO A 158 -0.37 -6.59 -11.90
N ARG A 159 0.32 -5.73 -12.67
CA ARG A 159 0.08 -5.53 -14.10
C ARG A 159 1.23 -5.97 -15.01
N SER A 160 2.31 -6.54 -14.44
CA SER A 160 3.40 -7.11 -15.25
C SER A 160 2.86 -8.15 -16.24
N THR A 161 3.27 -8.06 -17.50
CA THR A 161 2.76 -8.90 -18.60
C THR A 161 3.38 -10.29 -18.64
N ALA A 162 4.50 -10.51 -17.95
CA ALA A 162 5.19 -11.80 -17.89
C ALA A 162 4.70 -12.67 -16.71
N ARG A 163 4.65 -12.09 -15.52
CA ARG A 163 4.25 -12.75 -14.26
C ARG A 163 3.89 -11.70 -13.23
N LYS A 164 3.02 -12.02 -12.28
CA LYS A 164 2.79 -11.13 -11.14
C LYS A 164 3.84 -11.37 -10.10
N GLU A 165 4.32 -10.30 -9.50
CA GLU A 165 5.47 -10.36 -8.61
C GLU A 165 5.22 -9.47 -7.41
N ILE A 166 5.65 -9.98 -6.25
CA ILE A 166 5.79 -9.20 -5.04
C ILE A 166 7.22 -9.34 -4.53
N PHE A 167 7.76 -8.25 -4.01
CA PHE A 167 8.94 -8.25 -3.15
C PHE A 167 8.48 -7.88 -1.75
N PHE A 168 9.08 -8.49 -0.74
CA PHE A 168 8.71 -8.20 0.63
C PHE A 168 9.93 -8.15 1.54
N GLU A 169 9.87 -7.28 2.53
CA GLU A 169 10.85 -7.19 3.60
C GLU A 169 10.17 -6.76 4.90
N GLY A 170 10.72 -7.19 6.02
CA GLY A 170 10.18 -6.83 7.32
C GLY A 170 10.75 -7.64 8.46
N SER A 171 9.99 -7.64 9.56
CA SER A 171 10.30 -8.44 10.73
C SER A 171 9.05 -8.90 11.45
N TYR A 172 9.21 -9.87 12.34
CA TYR A 172 8.18 -10.34 13.25
C TYR A 172 8.78 -10.90 14.52
N VAL A 173 7.95 -11.11 15.52
CA VAL A 173 8.29 -11.91 16.69
C VAL A 173 7.56 -13.25 16.59
N ASN A 174 8.30 -14.36 16.67
CA ASN A 174 7.71 -15.70 16.65
C ASN A 174 7.11 -16.07 18.02
N TYR A 175 6.35 -17.18 18.10
CA TYR A 175 5.71 -17.67 19.34
C TYR A 175 6.68 -18.00 20.51
N LEU A 176 7.99 -17.95 20.25
CA LEU A 176 9.03 -18.13 21.25
C LEU A 176 9.63 -16.78 21.71
N GLY A 177 9.05 -15.66 21.29
CA GLY A 177 9.53 -14.31 21.59
C GLY A 177 10.77 -13.86 20.81
N ASN A 178 11.17 -14.57 19.75
CA ASN A 178 12.35 -14.19 18.96
C ASN A 178 12.00 -13.24 17.84
N LEU A 179 12.74 -12.12 17.74
CA LEU A 179 12.69 -11.24 16.58
C LEU A 179 13.33 -11.93 15.37
N ILE A 180 12.60 -12.03 14.27
CA ILE A 180 13.05 -12.59 13.00
C ILE A 180 12.93 -11.51 11.92
N GLN A 181 14.01 -11.31 11.16
CA GLN A 181 14.04 -10.45 9.98
C GLN A 181 13.84 -11.30 8.74
N VAL A 182 13.13 -10.77 7.75
CA VAL A 182 12.76 -11.49 6.54
C VAL A 182 12.87 -10.61 5.30
N ASN A 183 13.35 -11.17 4.21
CA ASN A 183 13.38 -10.54 2.91
C ASN A 183 13.22 -11.59 1.81
N GLY A 184 12.44 -11.29 0.78
CA GLY A 184 12.18 -12.25 -0.28
C GLY A 184 11.30 -11.72 -1.39
N ALA A 185 10.91 -12.64 -2.26
CA ALA A 185 10.03 -12.35 -3.37
C ALA A 185 9.10 -13.52 -3.64
N SER A 186 8.01 -13.23 -4.33
CA SER A 186 7.14 -14.27 -4.83
C SER A 186 6.53 -13.93 -6.17
N THR A 187 6.38 -14.95 -7.02
CA THR A 187 5.84 -14.82 -8.37
C THR A 187 4.63 -15.71 -8.56
N LEU A 188 3.65 -15.21 -9.30
CA LEU A 188 2.49 -15.94 -9.76
C LEU A 188 2.58 -16.05 -11.28
N ALA A 189 2.54 -17.29 -11.79
CA ALA A 189 2.54 -17.59 -13.21
C ALA A 189 1.19 -17.24 -13.87
N ASN A 190 0.87 -15.95 -13.91
CA ASN A 190 -0.36 -15.40 -14.46
C ASN A 190 -0.05 -14.06 -15.15
N THR A 191 -0.62 -13.86 -16.34
CA THR A 191 -0.46 -12.63 -17.14
C THR A 191 -1.64 -11.67 -16.98
N THR A 192 -2.81 -12.14 -16.55
CA THR A 192 -4.02 -11.33 -16.31
C THR A 192 -3.76 -10.28 -15.23
N ALA A 193 -4.10 -9.01 -15.45
CA ALA A 193 -3.90 -7.97 -14.45
C ALA A 193 -4.69 -8.26 -13.17
N MET A 194 -4.05 -8.18 -12.01
CA MET A 194 -4.71 -8.36 -10.73
C MET A 194 -5.47 -7.08 -10.35
N THR A 195 -6.62 -7.24 -9.71
CA THR A 195 -7.50 -6.13 -9.31
C THR A 195 -7.41 -5.83 -7.81
N GLY A 196 -6.79 -6.70 -7.03
CA GLY A 196 -6.68 -6.52 -5.59
C GLY A 196 -5.83 -7.56 -4.88
N CYS A 197 -5.92 -7.56 -3.55
CA CYS A 197 -5.31 -8.58 -2.71
C CYS A 197 -6.18 -8.92 -1.49
N LYS A 198 -5.89 -10.07 -0.91
CA LYS A 198 -6.43 -10.54 0.36
C LYS A 198 -5.28 -10.91 1.29
N ILE A 199 -5.39 -10.45 2.54
CA ILE A 199 -4.44 -10.72 3.61
C ILE A 199 -5.13 -11.60 4.65
N LEU A 200 -4.49 -12.69 5.06
CA LEU A 200 -5.03 -13.60 6.09
C LEU A 200 -3.91 -14.32 6.83
N PHE A 201 -4.23 -14.86 8.01
CA PHE A 201 -3.42 -15.89 8.64
C PHE A 201 -3.96 -17.28 8.31
N ILE A 202 -3.07 -18.26 8.14
CA ILE A 202 -3.46 -19.65 7.96
C ILE A 202 -3.95 -20.20 9.30
N GLY A 203 -5.18 -20.73 9.33
CA GLY A 203 -5.73 -21.43 10.48
C GLY A 203 -6.22 -20.55 11.63
N THR A 204 -6.16 -19.21 11.50
CA THR A 204 -6.60 -18.29 12.55
C THR A 204 -7.02 -16.94 11.99
N ASN A 205 -7.67 -16.13 12.81
CA ASN A 205 -8.04 -14.75 12.47
C ASN A 205 -6.86 -13.79 12.70
N ILE A 206 -6.98 -12.60 12.12
CA ILE A 206 -6.15 -11.43 12.39
C ILE A 206 -6.72 -10.74 13.62
N ALA A 207 -6.01 -10.81 14.75
CA ALA A 207 -6.43 -10.20 16.01
C ALA A 207 -6.46 -8.67 15.91
N SER A 208 -5.37 -8.09 15.40
CA SER A 208 -5.14 -6.65 15.35
C SER A 208 -4.17 -6.26 14.24
N GLY A 209 -4.04 -4.95 14.03
CA GLY A 209 -3.05 -4.32 13.16
C GLY A 209 -3.69 -3.48 12.07
N LYS A 210 -2.86 -2.84 11.26
CA LYS A 210 -3.31 -1.98 10.15
C LYS A 210 -2.57 -2.35 8.87
N VAL A 211 -3.28 -2.31 7.75
CA VAL A 211 -2.69 -2.39 6.41
C VAL A 211 -2.98 -1.11 5.66
N VAL A 212 -1.97 -0.57 4.98
CA VAL A 212 -2.08 0.61 4.11
C VAL A 212 -1.49 0.29 2.75
N ILE A 213 -2.20 0.66 1.68
CA ILE A 213 -1.77 0.48 0.30
C ILE A 213 -1.54 1.85 -0.32
N TYR A 214 -0.40 1.99 -0.97
CA TYR A 214 -0.01 3.14 -1.75
C TYR A 214 0.14 2.75 -3.22
N GLY A 215 -0.23 3.65 -4.13
CA GLY A 215 -0.02 3.52 -5.57
C GLY A 215 1.06 4.49 -6.06
N ALA A 216 1.96 4.03 -6.92
CA ALA A 216 2.98 4.84 -7.56
C ALA A 216 2.95 4.66 -9.09
N LYS A 217 3.15 5.77 -9.81
CA LYS A 217 3.31 5.79 -11.25
C LYS A 217 4.79 5.89 -11.59
N LEU A 218 5.28 5.03 -12.48
CA LEU A 218 6.67 5.09 -12.92
C LEU A 218 6.81 6.16 -14.03
N PRO A 219 7.96 6.84 -14.11
CA PRO A 219 8.21 7.86 -15.13
C PRO A 219 8.28 7.29 -16.56
#